data_AF-A0A850SKT6-F1
#
_entry.id   AF-A0A850SKT6-F1
#
_cell.length_a   1.000
_cell.length_b   1.000
_cell.length_c   1.000
_cell.angle_alpha   90.00
_cell.angle_beta   90.00
_cell.angle_gamma   90.00
#
_symmetry.space_group_name_H-M   'P 1'
#
loop_
_entity.id
_entity.type
_entity.pdbx_description
1 polymer ?
#
loop_
_entity_poly.entity_id
_entity_poly.type
_entity_poly.pdbx_seq_one_letter_code
_entity_poly.pdbx_strand_id
1 'polypeptide(L)' 'MFSVKKLGKNGMWGTVSLIDQNGSFRGEAKFETRKEAEEYMKIYKQRMKKPVEVKVFDDSPEPAPEPEPKPKAHKKR' A
#
# COMPACT_ATOMS: atom_id res chain seq x y z
N MET A 1 5.19 4.46 -0.95
CA MET A 1 4.07 4.59 0.01
C MET A 1 3.05 3.51 -0.32
N PHE A 2 2.33 2.96 0.64
CA PHE A 2 1.35 1.90 0.41
C PHE A 2 -0.06 2.43 0.60
N SER A 3 -0.95 2.24 -0.37
CA SER A 3 -2.33 2.67 -0.31
C SER A 3 -3.28 1.47 -0.26
N VAL A 4 -4.23 1.50 0.67
CA VAL A 4 -5.24 0.44 0.79
C VAL A 4 -6.45 0.81 -0.08
N LYS A 5 -6.82 -0.07 -1.01
CA LYS A 5 -7.96 0.15 -1.92
C LYS A 5 -8.95 -1.01 -1.81
N LYS A 6 -10.24 -0.68 -1.92
CA LYS A 6 -11.34 -1.65 -1.96
C LYS A 6 -11.96 -1.72 -3.35
N LEU A 7 -12.44 -2.89 -3.72
CA LEU A 7 -13.23 -3.10 -4.93
C LEU A 7 -14.67 -2.61 -4.69
N GLY A 8 -15.09 -1.62 -5.47
CA GLY A 8 -16.46 -1.13 -5.49
C GLY A 8 -17.38 -2.04 -6.29
N LYS A 9 -18.70 -1.81 -6.17
CA LYS A 9 -19.73 -2.56 -6.91
C LYS A 9 -19.58 -2.48 -8.44
N ASN A 10 -18.89 -1.46 -8.93
CA ASN A 10 -18.68 -1.20 -10.34
C ASN A 10 -17.38 -1.86 -10.86
N GLY A 11 -16.71 -2.68 -10.05
CA GLY A 11 -15.43 -3.31 -10.40
C GLY A 11 -14.22 -2.37 -10.35
N MET A 12 -14.38 -1.14 -9.87
CA MET A 12 -13.29 -0.17 -9.72
C MET A 12 -12.67 -0.22 -8.32
N TRP A 13 -11.34 -0.10 -8.25
CA TRP A 13 -10.59 0.02 -7.00
C TRP A 13 -10.62 1.46 -6.49
N GLY A 14 -11.30 1.68 -5.37
CA GLY A 14 -11.34 2.99 -4.69
C GLY A 14 -10.50 2.99 -3.42
N THR A 15 -9.82 4.11 -3.15
CA THR A 15 -9.05 4.31 -1.91
C THR A 15 -9.96 4.18 -0.70
N VAL A 16 -9.53 3.44 0.32
CA VAL A 16 -10.30 3.36 1.57
C VAL A 16 -9.93 4.51 2.49
N SER A 17 -10.92 4.97 3.24
CA SER A 17 -10.74 5.96 4.29
C SER A 17 -9.96 5.36 5.46
N LEU A 18 -8.99 6.12 5.99
CA LEU A 18 -8.34 5.86 7.27
C LEU A 18 -9.30 6.25 8.39
N ILE A 19 -9.71 5.26 9.19
CA ILE A 19 -10.64 5.42 10.30
C ILE A 19 -9.88 5.06 11.57
N ASP A 20 -9.75 6.04 12.46
CA ASP A 20 -9.07 5.88 13.73
C ASP A 20 -9.86 4.94 14.68
N GLN A 21 -9.33 4.63 15.86
CA GLN A 21 -9.99 3.75 16.82
C GLN A 21 -11.34 4.35 17.28
N ASN A 22 -11.42 5.68 17.34
CA ASN A 22 -12.62 6.43 17.72
C ASN A 22 -13.68 6.54 16.61
N GLY A 23 -13.45 5.95 15.43
CA GLY A 23 -14.36 6.08 14.28
C GLY A 23 -14.20 7.39 13.51
N SER A 24 -13.27 8.26 13.92
CA SER A 24 -12.97 9.50 13.22
C SER A 24 -12.25 9.26 11.89
N PHE A 25 -12.72 9.95 10.85
CA PHE A 25 -12.07 10.00 9.55
C PHE A 25 -10.76 10.79 9.65
N ARG A 26 -9.63 10.16 9.34
CA ARG A 26 -8.30 10.80 9.31
C ARG A 26 -7.79 11.11 7.90
N GLY A 27 -8.45 10.61 6.86
CA GLY A 27 -8.02 10.84 5.47
C GLY A 27 -8.00 9.56 4.64
N GLU A 28 -7.10 9.49 3.68
CA GLU A 28 -6.84 8.30 2.87
C GLU A 28 -5.98 7.29 3.64
N ALA A 29 -6.26 5.99 3.49
CA ALA A 29 -5.47 4.92 4.08
C ALA A 29 -4.15 4.71 3.31
N LYS A 30 -3.23 5.65 3.52
CA LYS A 30 -1.86 5.63 3.03
C LYS A 30 -0.91 5.35 4.20
N PHE A 31 0.00 4.42 4.01
CA PHE A 31 0.96 3.96 5.01
C PHE A 31 2.36 4.01 4.44
N GLU A 32 3.36 4.18 5.30
CA GLU A 32 4.76 4.18 4.87
C GLU A 32 5.25 2.75 4.62
N THR A 33 4.75 1.79 5.41
CA THR A 33 5.13 0.39 5.29
C THR A 33 4.01 -0.52 4.82
N ARG A 34 4.39 -1.58 4.10
CA ARG A 34 3.45 -2.63 3.68
C ARG A 34 2.79 -3.32 4.88
N LYS A 35 3.54 -3.52 5.96
CA LYS A 35 3.06 -4.17 7.18
C LYS A 35 1.89 -3.42 7.79
N GLU A 36 2.00 -2.09 7.92
CA GLU A 36 0.91 -1.25 8.44
C GLU A 36 -0.33 -1.30 7.54
N ALA A 37 -0.14 -1.26 6.22
CA ALA A 37 -1.24 -1.37 5.27
C ALA A 37 -1.96 -2.73 5.35
N GLU A 38 -1.22 -3.82 5.48
CA GLU A 38 -1.75 -5.18 5.64
C GLU A 38 -2.48 -5.36 6.98
N GLU A 39 -1.96 -4.77 8.06
CA GLU A 39 -2.61 -4.78 9.38
C GLU A 39 -3.90 -3.97 9.37
N TYR A 40 -3.87 -2.76 8.81
CA TYR A 40 -5.06 -1.94 8.65
C TYR A 40 -6.11 -2.62 7.76
N MET A 41 -5.68 -3.32 6.70
CA MET A 41 -6.59 -4.10 5.86
C MET A 41 -7.34 -5.18 6.67
N LYS A 42 -6.67 -5.87 7.59
CA LYS A 42 -7.32 -6.87 8.46
C LYS A 42 -8.36 -6.22 9.37
N ILE A 43 -8.01 -5.11 10.01
CA ILE A 43 -8.92 -4.35 10.89
C ILE A 43 -10.12 -3.84 10.10
N TYR A 44 -9.89 -3.31 8.90
CA TYR A 44 -10.93 -2.82 8.00
C TYR A 44 -11.90 -3.92 7.59
N LYS A 45 -11.38 -5.12 7.24
CA LYS A 45 -12.20 -6.30 6.92
C LYS A 45 -13.03 -6.76 8.11
N GLN A 46 -12.49 -6.71 9.34
CA GLN A 46 -13.25 -7.05 10.55
C GLN A 46 -14.36 -6.03 10.86
N ARG A 47 -14.11 -4.73 10.64
CA ARG A 47 -15.12 -3.67 10.81
C ARG A 47 -16.23 -3.74 9.77
N MET A 48 -15.93 -4.24 8.57
CA MET A 48 -16.91 -4.36 7.49
C MET A 48 -17.85 -5.56 7.72
N LYS A 49 -19.16 -5.29 7.80
CA LYS A 49 -20.20 -6.33 7.89
C LYS A 49 -20.33 -7.21 6.64
N LYS A 50 -19.69 -6.83 5.52
CA LYS A 50 -19.78 -7.53 4.24
C LYS A 50 -18.38 -7.93 3.78
N PRO A 51 -18.23 -9.07 3.09
CA PRO A 51 -16.97 -9.41 2.44
C PRO A 51 -16.70 -8.37 1.36
N VAL A 52 -15.66 -7.56 1.56
CA VAL A 52 -15.17 -6.59 0.59
C VAL A 52 -13.80 -7.06 0.12
N GLU A 53 -13.58 -7.08 -1.18
CA GLU A 53 -12.25 -7.26 -1.73
C GLU A 53 -11.43 -6.01 -1.46
N VAL A 54 -10.36 -6.17 -0.68
CA VAL A 54 -9.44 -5.10 -0.32
C VAL A 54 -8.04 -5.59 -0.64
N LYS A 55 -7.24 -4.75 -1.29
CA LYS A 55 -5.84 -5.00 -1.65
C LYS A 55 -4.98 -3.80 -1.26
N VAL A 56 -3.72 -4.10 -0.94
CA VAL A 56 -2.67 -3.10 -0.75
C VAL A 56 -2.03 -2.84 -2.10
N PHE A 57 -1.96 -1.57 -2.47
CA PHE A 57 -1.27 -1.10 -3.65
C PHE A 57 0.01 -0.40 -3.21
N ASP A 58 1.11 -0.66 -3.92
CA ASP A 58 2.33 0.09 -3.74
C ASP A 58 2.25 1.34 -4.61
N ASP A 59 2.09 2.48 -3.95
CA ASP A 59 2.11 3.85 -4.46
C ASP A 59 3.51 4.46 -4.25
N SER A 60 4.55 3.63 -4.05
CA SER A 60 5.92 4.14 -4.14
C SER A 60 6.14 4.64 -5.56
N PRO A 61 6.55 5.92 -5.74
CA PRO A 61 7.22 6.28 -6.97
C PRO A 61 8.43 5.35 -7.02
N GLU A 62 8.54 4.53 -8.06
CA GLU A 62 9.69 3.64 -8.25
C GLU A 62 10.96 4.38 -7.85
N PRO A 63 11.71 3.96 -6.82
CA PRO A 63 13.11 4.33 -6.79
C PRO A 63 13.66 3.73 -8.08
N ALA A 64 14.02 4.60 -9.02
CA ALA A 64 14.75 4.24 -10.22
C ALA A 64 15.78 3.17 -9.83
N PRO A 65 15.88 2.07 -10.60
CA PRO A 65 16.64 0.89 -10.20
C PRO A 65 18.01 1.33 -9.67
N GLU A 66 18.33 0.94 -8.44
CA GLU A 66 19.69 1.10 -7.91
C GLU A 66 20.65 0.63 -9.01
N PRO A 67 21.57 1.48 -9.48
CA PRO A 67 22.50 1.06 -10.51
C PRO A 67 23.31 -0.09 -9.93
N GLU A 68 23.13 -1.29 -10.49
CA GLU A 68 23.96 -2.45 -10.19
C GLU A 68 25.42 -2.00 -10.10
N PRO A 69 26.17 -2.35 -9.04
CA PRO A 69 27.58 -2.00 -8.96
C PRO A 69 28.30 -2.73 -10.10
N LYS A 70 28.56 -2.00 -11.20
CA LYS A 70 29.36 -2.50 -12.32
C LYS A 70 30.65 -3.09 -11.73
N PRO A 71 31.00 -4.35 -12.05
CA PRO A 71 32.24 -4.92 -11.56
C PRO A 71 33.40 -4.06 -12.07
N LYS A 72 34.25 -3.59 -11.14
CA LYS A 72 35.49 -2.87 -11.45
C LYS A 72 36.31 -3.71 -12.44
N ALA A 73 36.23 -3.37 -13.71
CA ALA A 73 37.08 -3.95 -14.73
C ALA A 73 38.53 -3.60 -14.39
N HIS A 74 39.26 -4.63 -14.02
CA HIS A 74 40.68 -4.62 -13.76
C HIS A 74 41.46 -4.03 -14.94
N LYS A 75 42.31 -3.08 -14.58
CA LYS A 75 43.63 -2.78 -15.15
C LYS A 75 44.21 -3.88 -16.08
N LYS A 76 44.44 -3.53 -17.34
CA LYS A 76 45.55 -4.02 -18.20
C LYS A 76 46.04 -2.79 -18.97
N ARG A 77 47.18 -2.21 -18.56
CA ARG A 77 48.53 -2.45 -19.10
C ARG A 77 48.60 -2.21 -20.60
#